data_AF-A0A950N6I5-F1
#
_entry.id   AF-A0A950N6I5-F1
#
_cell.length_a   1.000
_cell.length_b   1.000
_cell.length_c   1.000
_cell.angle_alpha   90.00
_cell.angle_beta   90.00
_cell.angle_gamma   90.00
#
_symmetry.space_group_name_H-M   'P 1'
#
loop_
_entity.id
_entity.type
_entity.pdbx_description
1 polymer ?
#
loop_
_entity_poly.entity_id
_entity_poly.type
_entity_poly.pdbx_seq_one_letter_code
_entity_poly.pdbx_strand_id
1 'polypeptide(L)'
;MIKKVAPWVFGLLVVGWLAGKMMPEKPAPQGFNFVEFGRLPVLVGGRVMPMDSLARISLSLMNHHGAYEAVPHKAVPPVEWLVNVMMRPEEADQAKVFEIANPELLDLLGGSDRQGKLFGFNLFSFDDFKPFLNEIEKQAQAAEQTDAQNRNAFQREIIKLRNGLLLYLRLKNSLQPEGSPNFKAEVDAFEQVVPAGLQAIRDRDAGKPFDQ
;
A
#
# COMPACT_ATOMS: atom_id res chain seq x y z
N MET A 1 8.72 50.06 28.96
CA MET A 1 8.33 49.88 27.54
C MET A 1 8.33 48.43 27.06
N ILE A 2 9.12 47.52 27.65
CA ILE A 2 9.27 46.12 27.19
C ILE A 2 7.96 45.29 27.23
N LYS A 3 7.03 45.56 28.17
CA LYS A 3 5.76 44.82 28.30
C LYS A 3 4.76 45.01 27.15
N LYS A 4 4.90 46.07 26.33
CA LYS A 4 4.01 46.32 25.17
C LYS A 4 4.49 45.65 23.87
N VAL A 5 5.77 45.29 23.79
CA VAL A 5 6.40 44.71 22.59
C VAL A 5 6.38 43.18 22.61
N ALA A 6 6.37 42.58 23.80
CA ALA A 6 6.30 41.13 24.01
C ALA A 6 5.18 40.40 23.24
N PRO A 7 3.90 40.86 23.23
CA PRO A 7 2.84 40.18 22.48
C PRO A 7 3.04 40.24 20.95
N TRP A 8 3.69 41.29 20.44
CA TRP A 8 3.99 41.41 19.00
C TRP A 8 5.12 40.48 18.57
N VAL A 9 6.16 40.33 19.40
CA VAL A 9 7.25 39.37 19.14
C VAL A 9 6.73 37.93 19.18
N PHE A 10 5.86 37.61 20.13
CA PHE A 10 5.23 36.29 20.19
C PHE A 10 4.32 36.03 18.97
N GLY A 11 3.52 37.03 18.56
CA GLY A 11 2.72 36.95 17.34
C GLY A 11 3.56 36.70 16.09
N LEU A 12 4.67 37.41 15.93
CA LEU A 12 5.61 37.21 14.82
C LEU A 12 6.27 35.83 14.86
N LEU A 13 6.61 35.32 16.03
CA LEU A 13 7.16 33.96 16.18
C LEU A 13 6.14 32.88 15.79
N VAL A 14 4.88 33.03 16.22
CA VAL A 14 3.81 32.09 15.87
C VAL A 14 3.49 32.15 14.38
N VAL A 15 3.43 33.34 13.79
CA VAL A 15 3.23 33.52 12.34
C VAL A 15 4.41 32.96 11.55
N GLY A 16 5.65 33.19 11.99
CA GLY A 16 6.84 32.61 11.38
C GLY A 16 6.86 31.08 11.47
N TRP A 17 6.44 30.53 12.61
CA TRP A 17 6.32 29.09 12.81
C TRP A 17 5.22 28.45 11.94
N LEU A 18 4.05 29.10 11.86
CA LEU A 18 2.96 28.68 10.96
C LEU A 18 3.35 28.78 9.49
N ALA A 19 4.01 29.86 9.08
CA ALA A 19 4.50 30.05 7.72
C ALA A 19 5.55 29.00 7.35
N GLY A 20 6.44 28.65 8.28
CA GLY A 20 7.41 27.56 8.09
C GLY A 20 6.76 26.19 7.91
N LYS A 21 5.66 25.92 8.62
CA LYS A 21 4.84 24.70 8.46
C LYS A 21 4.04 24.65 7.14
N MET A 22 3.76 25.80 6.51
CA MET A 22 3.02 25.89 5.24
C MET A 22 3.93 25.89 4.00
N MET A 23 5.25 26.03 4.16
CA MET A 23 6.16 25.97 3.02
C MET A 23 6.25 24.53 2.49
N PRO A 24 6.07 24.29 1.17
CA PRO A 24 6.29 22.97 0.58
C PRO A 24 7.73 22.54 0.79
N GLU A 25 7.94 21.27 1.12
CA GLU A 25 9.27 20.69 1.25
C GLU A 25 10.06 20.93 -0.04
N LYS A 26 11.26 21.50 0.10
CA LYS A 26 12.13 21.75 -1.05
C LYS A 26 12.46 20.40 -1.70
N PRO A 27 12.22 20.21 -3.01
CA PRO A 27 12.61 18.98 -3.67
C PRO A 27 14.12 18.79 -3.52
N ALA A 28 14.53 17.58 -3.17
CA ALA A 28 15.94 17.25 -3.04
C ALA A 28 16.64 17.48 -4.39
N PRO A 29 17.74 18.26 -4.46
CA PRO A 29 18.43 18.54 -5.72
C PRO A 29 19.00 17.28 -6.39
N GLN A 30 19.12 16.18 -5.66
CA GLN A 30 19.53 14.86 -6.15
C GLN A 30 18.60 13.81 -5.51
N GLY A 31 17.54 13.44 -6.21
CA GLY A 31 16.56 12.47 -5.74
C GLY A 31 15.31 12.42 -6.63
N PHE A 32 14.48 11.39 -6.43
CA PHE A 32 13.19 11.30 -7.11
C PHE A 32 12.25 12.40 -6.60
N ASN A 33 11.60 13.13 -7.51
CA ASN A 33 10.70 14.23 -7.13
C ASN A 33 9.28 13.70 -6.84
N PHE A 34 9.07 13.24 -5.61
CA PHE A 34 7.78 12.73 -5.13
C PHE A 34 6.64 13.76 -5.23
N VAL A 35 6.93 15.05 -5.04
CA VAL A 35 5.92 16.12 -5.10
C VAL A 35 5.35 16.25 -6.51
N GLU A 36 6.20 16.30 -7.54
CA GLU A 36 5.74 16.38 -8.92
C GLU A 36 5.10 15.07 -9.38
N PHE A 37 5.66 13.92 -9.00
CA PHE A 37 5.04 12.62 -9.30
C PHE A 37 3.64 12.50 -8.68
N GLY A 38 3.44 13.01 -7.46
CA GLY A 38 2.15 13.03 -6.78
C GLY A 38 1.07 13.84 -7.48
N ARG A 39 1.44 14.78 -8.37
CA ARG A 39 0.51 15.59 -9.17
C ARG A 39 0.06 14.88 -10.46
N LEU A 40 0.71 13.79 -10.84
CA LEU A 40 0.32 13.05 -12.04
C LEU A 40 -1.13 12.58 -11.91
N PRO A 41 -1.95 12.74 -12.98
CA PRO A 41 -3.34 12.32 -12.94
C PRO A 41 -3.46 10.80 -13.09
N VAL A 42 -4.36 10.19 -12.33
CA VAL A 42 -4.73 8.78 -12.40
C VAL A 42 -6.25 8.62 -12.33
N LEU A 43 -6.80 7.65 -13.07
CA LEU A 43 -8.22 7.33 -13.06
C LEU A 43 -8.50 6.26 -11.99
N VAL A 44 -9.31 6.61 -10.99
CA VAL A 44 -9.70 5.69 -9.90
C VAL A 44 -11.21 5.76 -9.72
N GLY A 45 -11.91 4.63 -9.86
CA GLY A 45 -13.36 4.56 -9.70
C GLY A 45 -14.14 5.48 -10.65
N GLY A 46 -13.61 5.73 -11.85
CA GLY A 46 -14.23 6.63 -12.84
C GLY A 46 -13.94 8.12 -12.64
N ARG A 47 -13.17 8.52 -11.61
CA ARG A 47 -12.76 9.91 -11.38
C ARG A 47 -11.25 10.08 -11.57
N VAL A 48 -10.85 11.14 -12.27
CA VAL A 48 -9.44 11.53 -12.39
C VAL A 48 -9.02 12.25 -11.11
N MET A 49 -7.91 11.83 -10.51
CA MET A 49 -7.36 12.41 -9.30
C MET A 49 -5.83 12.34 -9.28
N PRO A 50 -5.14 13.10 -8.41
CA PRO A 50 -3.69 13.03 -8.31
C PRO A 50 -3.20 11.69 -7.74
N MET A 51 -2.02 11.24 -8.16
CA MET A 51 -1.35 10.05 -7.62
C MET A 51 -1.14 10.11 -6.10
N ASP A 52 -0.87 11.29 -5.53
CA ASP A 52 -0.77 11.45 -4.07
C ASP A 52 -2.09 11.11 -3.36
N SER A 53 -3.23 11.44 -3.99
CA SER A 53 -4.53 11.10 -3.44
C SER A 53 -4.82 9.60 -3.53
N LEU A 54 -4.39 8.93 -4.61
CA LEU A 54 -4.43 7.46 -4.70
C LEU A 54 -3.62 6.85 -3.55
N ALA A 55 -2.37 7.31 -3.36
CA ALA A 55 -1.49 6.81 -2.31
C ALA A 55 -2.11 6.95 -0.91
N ARG A 56 -2.67 8.13 -0.60
CA ARG A 56 -3.33 8.39 0.68
C ARG A 56 -4.55 7.50 0.89
N ILE A 57 -5.41 7.35 -0.12
CA ILE A 57 -6.59 6.47 -0.04
C ILE A 57 -6.18 5.02 0.19
N SER A 58 -5.15 4.55 -0.53
CA SER A 58 -4.62 3.21 -0.36
C SER A 58 -4.06 2.99 1.05
N LEU A 59 -3.28 3.93 1.59
CA LEU A 59 -2.79 3.87 2.97
C LEU A 59 -3.93 3.91 3.98
N SER A 60 -4.98 4.71 3.76
CA SER A 60 -6.14 4.80 4.66
C SER A 60 -6.91 3.49 4.79
N LEU A 61 -6.79 2.58 3.81
CA LEU A 61 -7.37 1.23 3.90
C LEU A 61 -6.54 0.30 4.80
N MET A 62 -5.24 0.58 4.96
CA MET A 62 -4.29 -0.23 5.74
C MET A 62 -4.08 0.31 7.15
N ASN A 63 -4.10 1.64 7.34
CA ASN A 63 -3.97 2.31 8.62
C ASN A 63 -4.88 3.55 8.71
N HIS A 64 -5.33 3.91 9.90
CA HIS A 64 -6.28 5.02 10.07
C HIS A 64 -5.67 6.41 9.79
N HIS A 65 -4.34 6.55 9.86
CA HIS A 65 -3.66 7.82 9.63
C HIS A 65 -3.52 8.18 8.14
N GLY A 66 -3.62 7.21 7.24
CA GLY A 66 -3.27 7.41 5.82
C GLY A 66 -1.83 7.87 5.64
N ALA A 67 -0.92 7.37 6.49
CA ALA A 67 0.46 7.82 6.58
C ALA A 67 1.43 6.64 6.62
N TYR A 68 2.70 6.95 6.32
CA TYR A 68 3.81 6.01 6.32
C TYR A 68 5.04 6.71 6.91
N GLU A 69 5.80 5.97 7.72
CA GLU A 69 7.12 6.39 8.19
C GLU A 69 8.17 5.45 7.60
N ALA A 70 9.06 6.00 6.76
CA ALA A 70 10.19 5.24 6.23
C ALA A 70 11.26 4.99 7.31
N VAL A 71 11.35 5.89 8.30
CA VAL A 71 12.25 5.84 9.45
C VAL A 71 11.45 6.30 10.67
N PRO A 72 11.66 5.71 11.88
CA PRO A 72 10.94 6.13 13.07
C PRO A 72 10.96 7.65 13.26
N HIS A 73 9.78 8.24 13.47
CA HIS A 73 9.54 9.67 13.67
C HIS A 73 9.77 10.55 12.43
N LYS A 74 9.89 9.97 11.24
CA LYS A 74 9.96 10.70 9.98
C LYS A 74 8.83 10.26 9.05
N ALA A 75 7.70 10.97 9.17
CA ALA A 75 6.64 10.88 8.19
C ALA A 75 7.17 11.29 6.81
N VAL A 76 6.87 10.46 5.82
CA VAL A 76 7.17 10.74 4.41
C VAL A 76 5.88 10.98 3.64
N PRO A 77 5.93 11.66 2.49
CA PRO A 77 4.76 11.82 1.64
C PRO A 77 4.10 10.47 1.30
N PRO A 78 2.76 10.34 1.33
CA PRO A 78 2.06 9.11 0.97
C PRO A 78 2.49 8.56 -0.40
N VAL A 79 2.71 9.45 -1.37
CA VAL A 79 3.17 9.07 -2.70
C VAL A 79 4.54 8.40 -2.72
N GLU A 80 5.43 8.70 -1.78
CA GLU A 80 6.73 8.03 -1.65
C GLU A 80 6.53 6.55 -1.35
N TRP A 81 5.62 6.21 -0.44
CA TRP A 81 5.24 4.82 -0.18
C TRP A 81 4.71 4.14 -1.44
N LEU A 82 3.81 4.79 -2.19
CA LEU A 82 3.23 4.21 -3.40
C LEU A 82 4.29 3.92 -4.46
N VAL A 83 5.24 4.84 -4.65
CA VAL A 83 6.37 4.65 -5.58
C VAL A 83 7.23 3.47 -5.14
N ASN A 84 7.54 3.35 -3.84
CA ASN A 84 8.32 2.23 -3.32
C ASN A 84 7.58 0.91 -3.52
N VAL A 85 6.27 0.83 -3.28
CA VAL A 85 5.46 -0.38 -3.53
C VAL A 85 5.51 -0.79 -5.00
N MET A 86 5.43 0.16 -5.94
CA MET A 86 5.42 -0.13 -7.38
C MET A 86 6.81 -0.41 -7.97
N MET A 87 7.87 0.19 -7.44
CA MET A 87 9.21 0.17 -8.05
C MET A 87 10.25 -0.61 -7.24
N ARG A 88 10.06 -0.76 -5.92
CA ARG A 88 10.96 -1.44 -4.98
C ARG A 88 10.18 -2.29 -3.99
N PRO A 89 9.38 -3.26 -4.49
CA PRO A 89 8.49 -4.01 -3.63
C PRO A 89 9.22 -4.81 -2.54
N GLU A 90 10.44 -5.29 -2.78
CA GLU A 90 11.23 -5.99 -1.77
C GLU A 90 11.53 -5.12 -0.53
N GLU A 91 11.77 -3.83 -0.73
CA GLU A 91 11.95 -2.86 0.37
C GLU A 91 10.60 -2.50 1.00
N ALA A 92 9.57 -2.32 0.17
CA ALA A 92 8.24 -1.96 0.63
C ALA A 92 7.52 -3.08 1.39
N ASP A 93 7.86 -4.35 1.15
CA ASP A 93 7.26 -5.52 1.82
C ASP A 93 7.57 -5.52 3.32
N GLN A 94 8.69 -4.90 3.72
CA GLN A 94 9.15 -4.77 5.12
C GLN A 94 8.56 -3.52 5.82
N ALA A 95 7.90 -2.64 5.06
CA ALA A 95 7.32 -1.41 5.59
C ALA A 95 6.10 -1.72 6.47
N LYS A 96 6.13 -1.26 7.73
CA LYS A 96 5.04 -1.44 8.69
C LYS A 96 3.91 -0.45 8.43
N VAL A 97 2.97 -0.82 7.57
CA VAL A 97 1.84 0.05 7.13
C VAL A 97 0.46 -0.50 7.46
N PHE A 98 0.37 -1.78 7.84
CA PHE A 98 -0.89 -2.43 8.19
C PHE A 98 -1.13 -2.34 9.68
N GLU A 99 -2.22 -1.69 10.06
CA GLU A 99 -2.63 -1.55 11.44
C GLU A 99 -3.63 -2.64 11.83
N ILE A 100 -3.32 -3.34 12.91
CA ILE A 100 -4.20 -4.36 13.51
C ILE A 100 -4.55 -3.92 14.94
N ALA A 101 -5.84 -3.79 15.21
CA ALA A 101 -6.35 -3.36 16.51
C ALA A 101 -7.06 -4.50 17.26
N ASN A 102 -7.64 -5.46 16.54
CA ASN A 102 -8.40 -6.56 17.15
C ASN A 102 -7.46 -7.60 17.79
N PRO A 103 -7.66 -7.94 19.08
CA PRO A 103 -6.78 -8.87 19.78
C PRO A 103 -6.87 -10.31 19.25
N GLU A 104 -8.06 -10.77 18.85
CA GLU A 104 -8.25 -12.10 18.25
C GLU A 104 -7.52 -12.23 16.91
N LEU A 105 -7.46 -11.14 16.14
CA LEU A 105 -6.66 -11.08 14.91
C LEU A 105 -5.16 -11.04 15.20
N LEU A 106 -4.72 -10.36 16.27
CA LEU A 106 -3.31 -10.41 16.71
C LEU A 106 -2.90 -11.83 17.12
N ASP A 107 -3.77 -12.54 17.83
CA ASP A 107 -3.54 -13.93 18.24
C ASP A 107 -3.42 -14.86 17.02
N LEU A 108 -4.27 -14.66 15.99
CA LEU A 108 -4.18 -15.39 14.72
C LEU A 108 -2.80 -15.23 14.04
N LEU A 109 -2.18 -14.05 14.19
CA LEU A 109 -0.89 -13.71 13.57
C LEU A 109 0.32 -14.17 14.41
N GLY A 110 0.10 -15.02 15.42
CA GLY A 110 1.16 -15.53 16.28
C GLY A 110 1.53 -14.60 17.44
N GLY A 111 0.64 -13.67 17.81
CA GLY A 111 0.74 -12.88 19.02
C GLY A 111 1.73 -11.71 18.95
N SER A 112 1.94 -11.10 20.11
CA SER A 112 2.57 -9.78 20.28
C SER A 112 4.06 -9.67 19.90
N ASP A 113 4.73 -10.78 19.60
CA ASP A 113 6.19 -10.80 19.49
C ASP A 113 6.71 -10.34 18.12
N ARG A 114 5.82 -10.12 17.13
CA ARG A 114 6.16 -9.63 15.78
C ARG A 114 5.95 -8.12 15.58
N GLN A 115 5.55 -7.41 16.62
CA GLN A 115 5.01 -6.05 16.50
C GLN A 115 6.10 -4.97 16.34
N GLY A 116 5.91 -4.03 15.42
CA GLY A 116 6.46 -2.69 15.56
C GLY A 116 5.41 -1.79 16.18
N LYS A 117 5.67 -1.22 17.36
CA LYS A 117 4.79 -0.19 17.92
C LYS A 117 5.13 1.16 17.31
N LEU A 118 4.21 1.73 16.54
CA LEU A 118 4.32 3.11 16.06
C LEU A 118 3.07 3.87 16.45
N PHE A 119 3.24 5.05 17.06
CA PHE A 119 2.15 5.86 17.63
C PHE A 119 1.24 5.11 18.62
N GLY A 120 1.70 4.00 19.21
CA GLY A 120 0.90 3.16 20.12
C GLY A 120 0.04 2.10 19.42
N PHE A 121 0.13 1.99 18.09
CA PHE A 121 -0.58 0.99 17.30
C PHE A 121 0.31 -0.20 16.93
N ASN A 122 -0.32 -1.35 16.71
CA ASN A 122 0.37 -2.55 16.26
C ASN A 122 0.44 -2.51 14.74
N LEU A 123 1.58 -2.04 14.21
CA LEU A 123 1.84 -2.02 12.79
C LEU A 123 2.63 -3.25 12.35
N PHE A 124 2.17 -3.81 11.24
CA PHE A 124 2.72 -4.98 10.58
C PHE A 124 3.12 -4.64 9.15
N SER A 125 4.14 -5.34 8.69
CA SER A 125 4.62 -5.31 7.32
C SER A 125 3.87 -6.33 6.46
N PHE A 126 4.01 -6.24 5.13
CA PHE A 126 3.44 -7.26 4.26
C PHE A 126 4.09 -8.64 4.53
N ASP A 127 5.40 -8.65 4.80
CA ASP A 127 6.15 -9.85 5.15
C ASP A 127 5.60 -10.58 6.38
N ASP A 128 5.11 -9.84 7.38
CA ASP A 128 4.54 -10.44 8.59
C ASP A 128 3.31 -11.31 8.30
N PHE A 129 2.59 -11.03 7.20
CA PHE A 129 1.39 -11.77 6.80
C PHE A 129 1.68 -12.94 5.86
N LYS A 130 2.85 -13.02 5.21
CA LYS A 130 3.20 -14.09 4.26
C LYS A 130 2.90 -15.50 4.81
N PRO A 131 3.22 -15.85 6.07
CA PRO A 131 2.92 -17.17 6.63
C PRO A 131 1.42 -17.45 6.83
N PHE A 132 0.58 -16.41 6.87
CA PHE A 132 -0.83 -16.49 7.25
C PHE A 132 -1.81 -16.18 6.12
N LEU A 133 -1.34 -15.88 4.91
CA LEU A 133 -2.19 -15.45 3.79
C LEU A 133 -3.36 -16.40 3.53
N ASN A 134 -3.11 -17.71 3.57
CA ASN A 134 -4.15 -18.73 3.36
C ASN A 134 -5.22 -18.72 4.46
N GLU A 135 -4.80 -18.57 5.73
CA GLU A 135 -5.74 -18.53 6.85
C GLU A 135 -6.54 -17.22 6.85
N ILE A 136 -5.89 -16.09 6.55
CA ILE A 136 -6.55 -14.79 6.39
C ILE A 136 -7.62 -14.86 5.31
N GLU A 137 -7.30 -15.43 4.14
CA GLU A 137 -8.25 -15.59 3.04
C GLU A 137 -9.44 -16.47 3.45
N LYS A 138 -9.17 -17.63 4.08
CA LYS A 138 -10.20 -18.55 4.54
C LYS A 138 -11.15 -17.90 5.56
N GLN A 139 -10.61 -17.20 6.55
CA GLN A 139 -11.41 -16.52 7.59
C GLN A 139 -12.19 -15.34 7.01
N ALA A 140 -11.59 -14.57 6.10
CA ALA A 140 -12.28 -13.48 5.41
C ALA A 140 -13.45 -14.00 4.55
N GLN A 141 -13.26 -15.08 3.80
CA GLN A 141 -14.33 -15.71 3.02
C GLN A 141 -15.47 -16.22 3.90
N ALA A 142 -15.16 -16.84 5.05
CA ALA A 142 -16.18 -17.25 6.01
C ALA A 142 -16.94 -16.04 6.59
N ALA A 143 -16.23 -14.95 6.90
CA ALA A 143 -16.82 -13.70 7.38
C ALA A 143 -17.71 -13.01 6.33
N GLU A 144 -17.39 -13.15 5.04
CA GLU A 144 -18.18 -12.58 3.93
C GLU A 144 -19.56 -13.22 3.82
N GLN A 145 -19.74 -14.48 4.25
CA GLN A 145 -21.03 -15.18 4.29
C GLN A 145 -21.99 -14.62 5.35
N THR A 146 -21.47 -13.86 6.32
CA THR A 146 -22.30 -13.15 7.30
C THR A 146 -22.68 -11.78 6.73
N ASP A 147 -23.96 -11.41 6.86
CA ASP A 147 -24.45 -10.08 6.47
C ASP A 147 -23.64 -8.97 7.14
N ALA A 148 -23.34 -7.89 6.40
CA ALA A 148 -22.46 -6.82 6.87
C ALA A 148 -22.86 -6.22 8.22
N GLN A 149 -24.17 -6.12 8.50
CA GLN A 149 -24.70 -5.60 9.77
C GLN A 149 -24.52 -6.56 10.95
N ASN A 150 -24.50 -7.86 10.68
CA ASN A 150 -24.40 -8.92 11.68
C ASN A 150 -22.96 -9.37 11.93
N ARG A 151 -21.98 -8.83 11.18
CA ARG A 151 -20.56 -9.16 11.38
C ARG A 151 -20.07 -8.66 12.73
N ASN A 152 -19.38 -9.53 13.46
CA ASN A 152 -18.68 -9.17 14.69
C ASN A 152 -17.41 -8.33 14.40
N ALA A 153 -16.73 -7.87 15.45
CA ALA A 153 -15.54 -7.01 15.29
C ALA A 153 -14.40 -7.71 14.53
N PHE A 154 -14.12 -8.98 14.84
CA PHE A 154 -13.10 -9.78 14.17
C PHE A 154 -13.42 -9.95 12.67
N GLN A 155 -14.65 -10.35 12.33
CA GLN A 155 -15.11 -10.54 10.96
C GLN A 155 -14.98 -9.27 10.11
N ARG A 156 -15.26 -8.10 10.68
CA ARG A 156 -15.07 -6.82 9.99
C ARG A 156 -13.59 -6.53 9.74
N GLU A 157 -12.75 -6.80 10.73
CA GLU A 157 -11.33 -6.50 10.66
C GLU A 157 -10.56 -7.45 9.74
N ILE A 158 -10.85 -8.75 9.75
CA ILE A 158 -10.22 -9.72 8.85
C ILE A 158 -10.56 -9.44 7.39
N ILE A 159 -11.81 -9.04 7.09
CA ILE A 159 -12.21 -8.62 5.73
C ILE A 159 -11.45 -7.34 5.33
N LYS A 160 -11.35 -6.36 6.24
CA LYS A 160 -10.59 -5.12 5.99
C LYS A 160 -9.12 -5.44 5.70
N LEU A 161 -8.49 -6.28 6.52
CA LEU A 161 -7.10 -6.70 6.33
C LEU A 161 -6.91 -7.39 4.98
N ARG A 162 -7.74 -8.40 4.67
CA ARG A 162 -7.68 -9.13 3.40
C ARG A 162 -7.83 -8.20 2.19
N ASN A 163 -8.75 -7.24 2.24
CA ASN A 163 -8.92 -6.25 1.18
C ASN A 163 -7.71 -5.31 1.06
N GLY A 164 -7.10 -4.91 2.19
CA GLY A 164 -5.87 -4.13 2.22
C GLY A 164 -4.68 -4.89 1.59
N LEU A 165 -4.54 -6.18 1.91
CA LEU A 165 -3.49 -7.05 1.33
C LEU A 165 -3.68 -7.23 -0.18
N LEU A 166 -4.91 -7.46 -0.64
CA LEU A 166 -5.19 -7.55 -2.08
C LEU A 166 -4.92 -6.24 -2.81
N LEU A 167 -5.26 -5.10 -2.21
CA LEU A 167 -4.92 -3.80 -2.78
C LEU A 167 -3.40 -3.63 -2.86
N TYR A 168 -2.68 -3.95 -1.80
CA TYR A 168 -1.21 -3.89 -1.77
C TYR A 168 -0.60 -4.72 -2.90
N LEU A 169 -1.03 -5.97 -3.06
CA LEU A 169 -0.57 -6.85 -4.15
C LEU A 169 -0.87 -6.28 -5.54
N ARG A 170 -2.05 -5.68 -5.74
CA ARG A 170 -2.40 -5.02 -7.01
C ARG A 170 -1.50 -3.82 -7.31
N LEU A 171 -1.23 -2.99 -6.31
CA LEU A 171 -0.32 -1.84 -6.46
C LEU A 171 1.09 -2.31 -6.77
N LYS A 172 1.58 -3.31 -6.04
CA LYS A 172 2.88 -3.95 -6.24
C LYS A 172 3.06 -4.52 -7.65
N ASN A 173 2.02 -5.11 -8.22
CA ASN A 173 2.01 -5.68 -9.57
C ASN A 173 1.50 -4.71 -10.66
N SER A 174 1.44 -3.40 -10.40
CA SER A 174 0.87 -2.43 -11.34
C SER A 174 1.80 -2.08 -12.50
N LEU A 175 3.11 -2.02 -12.27
CA LEU A 175 4.10 -1.68 -13.31
C LEU A 175 4.69 -2.93 -13.96
N GLN A 176 4.97 -3.95 -13.16
CA GLN A 176 5.50 -5.23 -13.61
C GLN A 176 5.06 -6.34 -12.64
N PRO A 177 4.97 -7.60 -13.10
CA PRO A 177 4.77 -8.73 -12.21
C PRO A 177 5.90 -8.86 -11.19
N GLU A 178 5.56 -9.26 -9.96
CA GLU A 178 6.51 -9.60 -8.93
C GLU A 178 7.43 -10.75 -9.38
N GLY A 179 8.73 -10.62 -9.11
CA GLY A 179 9.72 -11.64 -9.44
C GLY A 179 10.12 -11.71 -10.92
N SER A 180 9.70 -10.75 -11.75
CA SER A 180 10.12 -10.62 -13.15
C SER A 180 11.40 -9.78 -13.27
N PRO A 181 12.59 -10.37 -13.47
CA PRO A 181 13.84 -9.62 -13.61
C PRO A 181 13.93 -8.88 -14.95
N ASN A 182 13.27 -9.39 -16.00
CA ASN A 182 13.23 -8.74 -17.32
C ASN A 182 11.88 -8.99 -17.97
N PHE A 183 10.88 -8.23 -17.52
CA PHE A 183 9.51 -8.37 -17.98
C PHE A 183 9.38 -8.25 -19.50
N LYS A 184 10.17 -7.37 -20.14
CA LYS A 184 10.16 -7.24 -21.59
C LYS A 184 10.58 -8.54 -22.27
N ALA A 185 11.68 -9.16 -21.83
CA ALA A 185 12.14 -10.42 -22.42
C ALA A 185 11.14 -11.57 -22.18
N GLU A 186 10.48 -11.59 -21.02
CA GLU A 186 9.43 -12.57 -20.71
C GLU A 186 8.20 -12.39 -21.61
N VAL A 187 7.78 -11.15 -21.87
CA VAL A 187 6.71 -10.84 -22.82
C VAL A 187 7.11 -11.22 -24.24
N ASP A 188 8.32 -10.87 -24.68
CA ASP A 188 8.82 -11.23 -26.02
C ASP A 188 8.85 -12.76 -26.20
N ALA A 189 9.24 -13.51 -25.17
CA ALA A 189 9.21 -14.98 -25.17
C ALA A 189 7.77 -15.53 -25.18
N PHE A 190 6.87 -14.94 -24.40
CA PHE A 190 5.45 -15.32 -24.37
C PHE A 190 4.79 -15.12 -25.74
N GLU A 191 5.02 -13.98 -26.39
CA GLU A 191 4.48 -13.69 -27.73
C GLU A 191 4.90 -14.72 -28.78
N GLN A 192 6.11 -15.28 -28.68
CA GLN A 192 6.60 -16.32 -29.59
C GLN A 192 5.89 -17.66 -29.41
N VAL A 193 5.53 -18.03 -28.17
CA VAL A 193 4.96 -19.35 -27.86
C VAL A 193 3.43 -19.37 -27.88
N VAL A 194 2.77 -18.22 -27.68
CA VAL A 194 1.31 -18.11 -27.63
C VAL A 194 0.61 -18.63 -28.89
N PRO A 195 1.03 -18.31 -30.13
CA PRO A 195 0.36 -18.81 -31.33
C PRO A 195 0.35 -20.34 -31.39
N ALA A 196 1.47 -20.99 -31.05
CA ALA A 196 1.58 -22.44 -31.02
C ALA A 196 0.69 -23.05 -29.90
N GLY A 197 0.70 -22.45 -28.71
CA GLY A 197 -0.17 -22.88 -27.60
C GLY A 197 -1.67 -22.73 -27.92
N LEU A 198 -2.08 -21.62 -28.53
CA LEU A 198 -3.46 -21.42 -28.98
C LEU A 198 -3.86 -22.43 -30.06
N GLN A 199 -2.93 -22.77 -30.96
CA GLN A 199 -3.17 -23.78 -31.98
C GLN A 199 -3.31 -25.18 -31.34
N ALA A 200 -2.46 -25.53 -30.38
CA ALA A 200 -2.57 -26.78 -29.64
C ALA A 200 -3.90 -26.90 -28.87
N ILE A 201 -4.39 -25.82 -28.26
CA ILE A 201 -5.72 -25.78 -27.62
C ILE A 201 -6.83 -26.02 -28.65
N ARG A 202 -6.76 -25.36 -29.81
CA ARG A 202 -7.75 -25.55 -30.89
C ARG A 202 -7.73 -26.98 -31.45
N ASP A 203 -6.55 -27.55 -31.64
CA ASP A 203 -6.39 -28.90 -32.15
C ASP A 203 -6.87 -29.94 -31.13
N ARG A 204 -6.61 -29.73 -29.84
CA ARG A 204 -7.21 -30.50 -28.74
C ARG A 204 -8.73 -30.45 -28.78
N ASP A 205 -9.31 -29.24 -28.87
CA ASP A 205 -10.77 -29.06 -28.87
C ASP A 205 -11.42 -29.64 -30.14
N ALA A 206 -10.66 -29.74 -31.25
CA ALA A 206 -11.06 -30.38 -32.50
C ALA A 206 -10.76 -31.89 -32.57
N GLY A 207 -10.22 -32.49 -31.51
CA GLY A 207 -9.87 -33.92 -31.46
C GLY A 207 -8.71 -34.33 -32.38
N LYS A 208 -7.86 -33.39 -32.79
CA LYS A 208 -6.66 -33.62 -33.60
C LYS A 208 -5.45 -33.92 -32.70
N PRO A 209 -4.38 -34.55 -33.22
CA PRO A 209 -3.11 -34.64 -32.51
C PRO A 209 -2.57 -33.24 -32.19
N PHE A 210 -2.10 -33.02 -30.97
CA PHE A 210 -1.54 -31.75 -30.51
C PHE A 210 -0.35 -31.99 -29.58
N ASP A 211 0.55 -31.01 -29.51
CA ASP A 211 1.66 -31.01 -28.56
C ASP A 211 1.16 -30.55 -27.18
N GLN A 212 1.48 -31.33 -26.14
CA GLN A 212 1.13 -31.06 -24.74
C GLN A 212 2.09 -30.09 -24.06
#